data_AF-A0A3Q2HDI4-F1
#
_entry.id   AF-A0A3Q2HDI4-F1
#
_cell.length_a   1.000
_cell.length_b   1.000
_cell.length_c   1.000
_cell.angle_alpha   90.00
_cell.angle_beta   90.00
_cell.angle_gamma   90.00
#
_symmetry.space_group_name_H-M   'P 1'
#
loop_
_entity.id
_entity.type
_entity.pdbx_description
1 polymer ?
#
loop_
_entity_poly.entity_id
_entity_poly.type
_entity_poly.pdbx_seq_one_letter_code
_entity_poly.pdbx_strand_id
1 'polypeptide(L)'
;KIGLLVVSLRHPCLHAFIPGSGCQPLEDVVETTINPELSTTEYVESIREFIPGNATEKAAVQVKQCYLNQIENLSDVSLFVFQHAMYHSTFCALF
;
A
#
# COMPACT_ATOMS: atom_id res chain seq x y z
N LYS A 1 -2.17 14.99 11.23
CA LYS A 1 -2.94 14.99 9.95
C LYS A 1 -2.31 13.95 9.02
N ILE A 2 -2.53 12.67 9.31
CA ILE A 2 -1.99 11.51 8.56
C ILE A 2 -3.20 10.61 8.30
N GLY A 3 -4.17 11.13 7.55
CA GLY A 3 -5.50 10.52 7.44
C GLY A 3 -6.14 10.91 6.13
N LEU A 4 -5.41 10.73 5.03
CA LEU A 4 -5.97 10.88 3.69
C LEU A 4 -5.28 9.93 2.71
N LEU A 5 -5.32 8.65 3.06
CA LEU A 5 -5.17 7.54 2.11
C LEU A 5 -6.15 6.43 2.49
N VAL A 6 -7.36 6.84 2.90
CA VAL A 6 -8.52 5.94 2.99
C VAL A 6 -9.29 6.16 1.70
N VAL A 7 -8.94 5.36 0.69
CA VAL A 7 -9.57 5.39 -0.63
C VAL A 7 -11.08 5.22 -0.42
N SER A 8 -11.87 6.19 -0.88
CA SER A 8 -13.32 6.05 -1.01
C SER A 8 -13.64 5.03 -2.11
N LEU A 9 -13.56 3.73 -1.79
CA LEU A 9 -14.07 2.67 -2.63
C LEU A 9 -15.52 2.40 -2.22
N ARG A 10 -16.46 2.95 -2.99
CA ARG A 10 -17.89 2.70 -2.87
C ARG A 10 -18.25 1.44 -3.66
N HIS A 11 -17.74 0.27 -3.27
CA HIS A 11 -18.18 -1.04 -3.76
C HIS A 11 -18.10 -2.07 -2.62
N PRO A 12 -19.08 -2.98 -2.50
CA PRO A 12 -19.38 -3.67 -1.24
C PRO A 12 -18.31 -4.72 -0.92
N CYS A 13 -17.53 -4.47 0.12
CA CYS A 13 -16.78 -5.50 0.84
C CYS A 13 -17.79 -6.44 1.52
N LEU A 14 -18.27 -7.43 0.79
CA LEU A 14 -18.93 -8.60 1.35
C LEU A 14 -17.93 -9.77 1.26
N HIS A 15 -17.49 -10.27 2.42
CA HIS A 15 -16.83 -11.57 2.65
C HIS A 15 -15.30 -11.67 2.90
N ALA A 16 -14.64 -10.69 3.53
CA ALA A 16 -13.34 -10.96 4.17
C ALA A 16 -13.53 -11.31 5.66
N PHE A 17 -14.01 -12.53 5.95
CA PHE A 17 -14.20 -13.01 7.32
C PHE A 17 -12.90 -13.65 7.86
N ILE A 18 -12.05 -12.82 8.49
CA ILE A 18 -11.00 -13.15 9.49
C ILE A 18 -9.74 -13.90 8.98
N PRO A 19 -8.49 -13.65 9.45
CA PRO A 19 -7.83 -12.46 10.02
C PRO A 19 -6.69 -11.94 9.08
N GLY A 20 -6.67 -10.64 8.76
CA GLY A 20 -5.69 -10.07 7.82
C GLY A 20 -6.08 -8.73 7.19
N SER A 21 -7.35 -8.33 7.27
CA SER A 21 -7.91 -6.97 7.04
C SER A 21 -7.60 -6.22 5.73
N GLY A 22 -6.75 -6.75 4.85
CA GLY A 22 -6.52 -6.25 3.51
C GLY A 22 -7.48 -6.89 2.51
N CYS A 23 -7.93 -6.13 1.50
CA CYS A 23 -8.42 -6.75 0.28
C CYS A 23 -7.21 -7.04 -0.64
N GLN A 24 -7.27 -8.10 -1.45
CA GLN A 24 -6.19 -8.47 -2.36
C GLN A 24 -5.61 -7.28 -3.16
N PRO A 25 -6.42 -6.37 -3.73
CA PRO A 25 -5.88 -5.22 -4.45
C PRO A 25 -5.05 -4.26 -3.59
N LEU A 26 -5.37 -4.12 -2.30
CA LEU A 26 -4.58 -3.32 -1.38
C LEU A 26 -3.23 -3.99 -1.09
N GLU A 27 -3.23 -5.31 -0.88
CA GLU A 27 -2.01 -6.08 -0.66
C GLU A 27 -1.09 -5.99 -1.88
N ASP A 28 -1.64 -6.14 -3.09
CA ASP A 28 -0.89 -6.04 -4.35
C ASP A 28 -0.29 -4.63 -4.55
N VAL A 29 -1.04 -3.57 -4.20
CA VAL A 29 -0.54 -2.18 -4.23
C VAL A 29 0.61 -1.98 -3.24
N VAL A 30 0.51 -2.56 -2.04
CA VAL A 30 1.60 -2.45 -1.05
C VAL A 30 2.83 -3.21 -1.52
N GLU A 31 2.67 -4.43 -2.04
CA GLU A 31 3.76 -5.25 -2.58
C GLU A 31 4.50 -4.53 -3.73
N THR A 32 3.77 -3.96 -4.68
CA THR A 32 4.37 -3.18 -5.78
C THR A 32 5.02 -1.87 -5.30
N THR A 33 4.48 -1.24 -4.24
CA THR A 33 5.09 -0.05 -3.62
C THR A 33 6.46 -0.38 -3.04
N ILE A 34 6.55 -1.50 -2.31
CA ILE A 34 7.77 -1.92 -1.62
C ILE A 34 8.68 -2.81 -2.49
N ASN A 35 8.39 -2.98 -3.78
CA ASN A 35 9.30 -3.72 -4.66
C ASN A 35 10.46 -2.80 -5.11
N PRO A 36 11.72 -3.03 -4.67
CA PRO A 36 12.84 -2.17 -5.05
C PRO A 36 13.21 -2.23 -6.54
N GLU A 37 12.79 -3.28 -7.24
CA GLU A 37 13.09 -3.48 -8.66
C GLU A 37 12.24 -2.58 -9.58
N LEU A 38 11.10 -2.10 -9.09
CA LEU A 38 10.23 -1.22 -9.86
C LEU A 38 10.69 0.24 -9.79
N SER A 39 10.91 0.84 -10.96
CA SER A 39 11.07 2.28 -11.08
C SER A 39 9.78 3.01 -10.66
N THR A 40 9.90 4.32 -10.44
CA THR A 40 8.74 5.14 -10.09
C THR A 40 7.67 5.18 -11.17
N THR A 41 8.08 5.17 -12.44
CA THR A 41 7.16 5.14 -13.58
C THR A 41 6.43 3.79 -13.65
N GLU A 42 7.16 2.67 -13.52
CA GLU A 42 6.57 1.33 -13.56
C GLU A 42 5.58 1.11 -12.41
N TYR A 43 5.91 1.60 -11.22
CA TYR A 43 5.00 1.57 -10.07
C TYR A 43 3.73 2.39 -10.31
N VAL A 44 3.84 3.62 -10.82
CA VAL A 44 2.66 4.47 -11.07
C VAL A 44 1.75 3.84 -12.12
N GLU A 45 2.32 3.25 -13.17
CA GLU A 45 1.54 2.52 -14.17
C GLU A 45 0.89 1.25 -13.59
N SER A 46 1.57 0.53 -12.69
CA SER A 46 1.02 -0.70 -12.10
C SER A 46 -0.19 -0.46 -11.19
N ILE A 47 -0.33 0.74 -10.61
CA ILE A 47 -1.47 1.10 -9.73
C ILE A 47 -2.43 2.11 -10.37
N ARG A 48 -2.33 2.31 -11.69
CA ARG A 48 -3.03 3.39 -12.42
C ARG A 48 -4.54 3.38 -12.22
N GLU A 49 -5.15 2.21 -12.07
CA GLU A 49 -6.58 2.07 -11.81
C GLU A 49 -7.03 2.71 -10.47
N PHE A 50 -6.12 2.88 -9.52
CA PHE A 50 -6.35 3.50 -8.22
C PHE A 50 -5.95 4.98 -8.15
N ILE A 51 -5.48 5.55 -9.26
CA ILE A 51 -5.04 6.96 -9.34
C ILE A 51 -6.16 7.80 -9.99
N PRO A 52 -7.01 8.49 -9.21
CA PRO A 52 -8.13 9.26 -9.74
C PRO A 52 -7.72 10.59 -10.41
N GLY A 53 -6.44 10.97 -10.35
CA GLY A 53 -5.94 12.18 -11.01
C GLY A 53 -4.54 12.62 -10.57
N ASN A 54 -4.07 13.72 -11.17
CA ASN A 54 -2.68 14.20 -11.11
C ASN A 54 -2.17 14.43 -9.68
N ALA A 55 -3.04 14.82 -8.74
CA ALA A 55 -2.63 15.02 -7.35
C ALA A 55 -2.25 13.69 -6.67
N THR A 56 -3.06 12.64 -6.89
CA THR A 56 -2.78 11.29 -6.37
C THR A 56 -1.60 10.66 -7.09
N GLU A 57 -1.46 10.91 -8.39
CA GLU A 57 -0.30 10.47 -9.18
C GLU A 57 1.00 11.04 -8.61
N LYS A 58 1.04 12.35 -8.35
CA LYS A 58 2.19 13.00 -7.73
C LYS A 58 2.49 12.43 -6.34
N ALA A 59 1.46 12.11 -5.55
CA ALA A 59 1.63 11.48 -4.26
C ALA A 59 2.21 10.06 -4.39
N ALA A 60 1.72 9.25 -5.35
CA ALA A 60 2.24 7.93 -5.64
C ALA A 60 3.73 7.98 -6.02
N VAL A 61 4.11 8.91 -6.91
CA VAL A 61 5.52 9.18 -7.26
C VAL A 61 6.35 9.45 -6.01
N GLN A 62 5.88 10.34 -5.13
CA GLN A 62 6.59 10.71 -3.90
C GLN A 62 6.74 9.55 -2.92
N VAL A 63 5.69 8.74 -2.75
CA VAL A 63 5.73 7.55 -1.88
C VAL A 63 6.78 6.57 -2.37
N LYS A 64 6.79 6.25 -3.66
CA LYS A 64 7.77 5.31 -4.24
C LYS A 64 9.19 5.84 -4.15
N GLN A 65 9.40 7.11 -4.46
CA GLN A 65 10.69 7.77 -4.35
C GLN A 65 11.20 7.78 -2.90
N CYS A 66 10.32 8.01 -1.92
CA CYS A 66 10.68 7.93 -0.51
C CYS A 66 11.18 6.53 -0.14
N TYR A 67 10.48 5.48 -0.58
CA TYR A 67 10.89 4.09 -0.33
C TYR A 67 12.26 3.78 -0.96
N LEU A 68 12.46 4.10 -2.24
CA LEU A 68 13.74 3.86 -2.94
C LEU A 68 14.91 4.60 -2.27
N ASN A 69 14.68 5.78 -1.71
CA ASN A 69 15.71 6.53 -0.98
C ASN A 69 16.01 5.95 0.42
N GLN A 70 15.12 5.14 0.99
CA GLN A 70 15.26 4.57 2.33
C GLN A 70 15.64 3.10 2.33
N ILE A 71 15.60 2.41 1.17
CA ILE A 71 15.86 0.97 1.04
C ILE A 71 17.18 0.54 1.68
N GLU A 72 18.24 1.33 1.56
CA GLU A 72 19.55 0.99 2.14
C GLU A 72 19.52 0.97 3.69
N ASN A 73 18.56 1.66 4.31
CA ASN A 73 18.37 1.75 5.75
C ASN A 73 17.20 0.90 6.26
N LEU A 74 16.40 0.33 5.36
CA LEU A 74 15.25 -0.52 5.66
C LEU A 74 15.62 -1.96 5.30
N SER A 75 15.69 -2.87 6.27
CA SER A 75 15.74 -4.29 5.90
C SER A 75 14.37 -4.70 5.36
N ASP A 76 14.32 -5.34 4.19
CA ASP A 76 13.05 -5.83 3.60
C ASP A 76 12.24 -6.68 4.58
N VAL A 77 12.94 -7.44 5.43
CA VAL A 77 12.36 -8.22 6.53
C VAL A 77 11.64 -7.34 7.55
N SER A 78 12.19 -6.17 7.91
CA SER A 78 11.55 -5.28 8.90
C SER A 78 10.24 -4.68 8.41
N LEU A 79 10.17 -4.31 7.13
CA LEU A 79 8.97 -3.71 6.54
C LEU A 79 7.86 -4.75 6.36
N PHE A 80 8.20 -5.94 5.86
CA PHE A 80 7.26 -7.05 5.73
C PHE A 80 6.71 -7.49 7.10
N VAL A 81 7.59 -7.67 8.10
CA VAL A 81 7.18 -8.05 9.47
C VAL A 81 6.29 -6.97 10.09
N PHE A 82 6.62 -5.68 9.90
CA PHE A 82 5.80 -4.58 10.39
C PHE A 82 4.40 -4.58 9.76
N GLN A 83 4.33 -4.69 8.43
CA GLN A 83 3.07 -4.77 7.69
C GLN A 83 2.22 -5.97 8.13
N HIS A 84 2.83 -7.15 8.19
CA HIS A 84 2.16 -8.38 8.59
C HIS A 84 1.62 -8.29 10.03
N ALA A 85 2.42 -7.75 10.96
CA ALA A 85 2.00 -7.54 12.33
C ALA A 85 0.83 -6.56 12.46
N MET A 86 0.80 -5.52 11.62
CA MET A 86 -0.31 -4.56 11.58
C MET A 86 -1.59 -5.21 11.05
N TYR A 87 -1.54 -5.86 9.89
CA TYR A 87 -2.69 -6.49 9.25
C TYR A 87 -3.28 -7.66 10.03
N HIS A 88 -2.44 -8.41 10.75
CA HIS A 88 -2.87 -9.52 11.58
C HIS A 88 -3.15 -9.10 13.03
N SER A 89 -3.05 -7.81 13.36
CA SER A 89 -3.40 -7.31 14.68
C SER A 89 -4.91 -7.38 14.93
N THR A 90 -5.29 -7.53 16.19
CA THR A 90 -6.70 -7.47 16.62
C THR A 90 -7.36 -6.13 16.30
N PHE A 91 -6.58 -5.06 16.14
CA PHE A 91 -7.06 -3.73 15.76
C PHE A 91 -7.47 -3.66 14.29
N CYS A 92 -6.74 -4.34 13.42
CA CYS A 92 -7.06 -4.43 12.00
C CYS A 92 -8.15 -5.48 11.72
N ALA A 93 -8.21 -6.58 12.49
CA ALA A 93 -9.26 -7.61 12.34
C ALA A 93 -10.72 -7.12 12.53
N LEU A 94 -10.90 -5.89 13.03
CA LEU A 94 -12.21 -5.23 13.18
C LEU A 94 -12.69 -4.50 11.91
N PHE A 95 -11.82 -4.37 10.89
CA PHE A 95 -12.06 -3.68 9.63
C PHE A 95 -11.87 -4.63 8.45
#